data_AF-A0A530GGK6-F1
#
_entry.id   AF-A0A530GGK6-F1
#
_cell.length_a   1.000
_cell.length_b   1.000
_cell.length_c   1.000
_cell.angle_alpha   90.00
_cell.angle_beta   90.00
_cell.angle_gamma   90.00
#
_symmetry.space_group_name_H-M   'P 1'
#
loop_
_entity.id
_entity.type
_entity.pdbx_description
1 polymer ?
#
loop_
_entity_poly.entity_id
_entity_poly.type
_entity_poly.pdbx_seq_one_letter_code
_entity_poly.pdbx_strand_id
1 'polypeptide(L)'
;FRHLTDKQLADIAARLAERRGKTFLIGGRFTDPLARYMAAHLAIIQPDVYHLAGQESIWRDRLIDMGKRDVLVIFDIRRYQESLVRFAEKAHHRGVQII
;
A
#
# COMPACT_ATOMS: atom_id res chain seq x y z
N PHE A 1 17.56 -9.23 12.20
CA PHE A 1 16.32 -8.43 12.00
C PHE A 1 16.56 -7.06 11.37
N ARG A 2 17.50 -6.91 10.41
CA ARG A 2 17.59 -5.72 9.54
C ARG A 2 17.38 -6.17 8.09
N HIS A 3 16.12 -6.43 7.74
CA HIS A 3 15.75 -6.80 6.36
C HIS A 3 15.60 -5.57 5.46
N LEU A 4 15.53 -4.36 6.05
CA LEU A 4 15.53 -3.08 5.38
C LEU A 4 16.78 -2.30 5.82
N THR A 5 17.48 -1.74 4.85
CA THR A 5 18.58 -0.79 5.10
C THR A 5 18.03 0.56 5.52
N ASP A 6 18.83 1.34 6.24
CA ASP A 6 18.46 2.71 6.64
C ASP A 6 18.16 3.58 5.40
N LYS A 7 18.87 3.34 4.28
CA LYS A 7 18.60 3.99 2.99
C LYS A 7 17.21 3.64 2.45
N GLN A 8 16.83 2.36 2.43
CA GLN A 8 15.50 1.95 1.97
C GLN A 8 14.38 2.56 2.83
N LEU A 9 14.57 2.60 4.15
CA LEU A 9 13.64 3.25 5.06
C LEU A 9 13.49 4.74 4.76
N ALA A 10 14.61 5.45 4.57
CA ALA A 10 14.60 6.86 4.22
C ALA A 10 13.91 7.11 2.86
N ASP A 11 14.19 6.29 1.85
CA ASP A 11 13.58 6.39 0.52
C ASP A 11 12.07 6.18 0.58
N ILE A 12 11.60 5.18 1.35
CA ILE A 12 10.17 4.91 1.57
C ILE A 12 9.50 6.09 2.27
N ALA A 13 10.11 6.60 3.35
CA ALA A 13 9.57 7.73 4.11
C ALA A 13 9.47 8.99 3.25
N ALA A 14 10.52 9.31 2.47
CA ALA A 14 10.53 10.45 1.56
C ALA A 14 9.41 10.32 0.52
N ARG A 15 9.23 9.14 -0.08
CA ARG A 15 8.18 8.86 -1.06
C ARG A 15 6.77 9.05 -0.49
N LEU A 16 6.53 8.56 0.74
CA LEU A 16 5.25 8.77 1.42
C LEU A 16 5.04 10.24 1.80
N ALA A 17 6.10 11.00 2.03
CA ALA A 17 6.04 12.44 2.33
C ALA A 17 5.84 13.33 1.09
N GLU A 18 6.24 12.88 -0.11
CA GLU A 18 6.15 13.67 -1.35
C GLU A 18 4.71 13.95 -1.83
N ARG A 19 3.69 13.29 -1.27
CA ARG A 19 2.25 13.62 -1.41
C ARG A 19 1.79 13.92 -2.84
N ARG A 20 2.07 13.02 -3.79
CA ARG A 20 1.69 13.23 -5.19
C ARG A 20 0.25 12.80 -5.52
N GLY A 21 -0.35 11.92 -4.72
CA GLY A 21 -1.68 11.34 -4.93
C GLY A 21 -2.19 10.63 -3.69
N LYS A 22 -3.11 9.68 -3.88
CA LYS A 22 -3.75 8.89 -2.81
C LYS A 22 -2.77 7.85 -2.27
N THR A 23 -2.89 7.53 -0.98
CA THR A 23 -2.13 6.45 -0.36
C THR A 23 -3.06 5.30 0.00
N PHE A 24 -2.83 4.14 -0.60
CA PHE A 24 -3.57 2.92 -0.32
C PHE A 24 -2.69 1.99 0.51
N LEU A 25 -3.28 1.40 1.55
CA LEU A 25 -2.60 0.43 2.41
C LEU A 25 -3.41 -0.86 2.44
N ILE A 26 -2.72 -1.98 2.31
CA ILE A 26 -3.32 -3.31 2.33
C ILE A 26 -2.37 -4.29 2.99
N GLY A 27 -2.91 -5.27 3.72
CA GLY A 27 -2.12 -6.41 4.16
C GLY A 27 -2.81 -7.73 3.84
N GLY A 28 -2.01 -8.80 3.78
CA GLY A 28 -2.52 -10.15 3.79
C GLY A 28 -3.18 -10.53 5.12
N ARG A 29 -3.73 -11.75 5.19
CA ARG A 29 -4.50 -12.25 6.36
C ARG A 29 -3.93 -11.91 7.75
N PHE A 30 -2.62 -11.96 7.92
CA PHE A 30 -1.96 -11.73 9.21
C PHE A 30 -1.32 -10.35 9.35
N THR A 31 -1.16 -9.64 8.24
CA THR A 31 -0.44 -8.38 8.16
C THR A 31 -1.37 -7.18 7.93
N ASP A 32 -2.64 -7.43 7.63
CA ASP A 32 -3.67 -6.39 7.49
C ASP A 32 -3.82 -5.47 8.73
N PRO A 33 -3.71 -5.97 9.98
CA PRO A 33 -3.70 -5.09 11.14
C PRO A 33 -2.58 -4.04 11.13
N LEU A 34 -1.41 -4.36 10.54
CA LEU A 34 -0.31 -3.41 10.38
C LEU A 34 -0.66 -2.33 9.35
N ALA A 35 -1.25 -2.74 8.21
CA ALA A 35 -1.73 -1.82 7.19
C ALA A 35 -2.79 -0.86 7.74
N ARG A 36 -3.75 -1.40 8.51
CA ARG A 36 -4.79 -0.61 9.18
C ARG A 36 -4.22 0.37 10.19
N TYR A 37 -3.28 -0.07 11.02
CA TYR A 37 -2.67 0.77 12.04
C TYR A 37 -1.87 1.92 11.42
N MET A 38 -1.08 1.63 10.38
CA MET A 38 -0.34 2.65 9.63
C MET A 38 -1.29 3.63 8.92
N ALA A 39 -2.37 3.13 8.30
CA ALA A 39 -3.36 3.98 7.65
C ALA A 39 -3.98 4.98 8.63
N ALA A 40 -4.32 4.52 9.85
CA ALA A 40 -4.87 5.39 10.89
C ALA A 40 -3.89 6.51 11.30
N HIS A 41 -2.58 6.21 11.38
CA HIS A 41 -1.56 7.20 11.72
C HIS A 41 -1.33 8.19 10.58
N LEU A 42 -1.22 7.69 9.34
CA LEU A 42 -1.05 8.55 8.18
C LEU A 42 -2.26 9.47 7.97
N ALA A 43 -3.48 8.99 8.20
CA ALA A 43 -4.69 9.79 8.07
C ALA A 43 -4.76 11.00 9.02
N ILE A 44 -3.99 11.00 10.12
CA ILE A 44 -3.88 12.16 11.02
C ILE A 44 -3.09 13.29 10.36
N ILE A 45 -2.09 12.95 9.54
CA ILE A 45 -1.10 13.90 8.99
C ILE A 45 -1.19 14.10 7.48
N GLN A 46 -1.98 13.27 6.78
CA GLN A 46 -2.12 13.26 5.33
C GLN A 46 -3.58 13.02 4.93
N PRO A 47 -4.10 13.76 3.93
CA PRO A 47 -5.39 13.45 3.33
C PRO A 47 -5.28 12.21 2.43
N ASP A 48 -6.44 11.69 2.02
CA ASP A 48 -6.55 10.66 0.96
C ASP A 48 -5.78 9.36 1.25
N VAL A 49 -5.82 8.94 2.52
CA VAL A 49 -5.28 7.67 2.98
C VAL A 49 -6.41 6.64 3.11
N TYR A 50 -6.25 5.48 2.47
CA TYR A 50 -7.26 4.44 2.40
C TYR A 50 -6.69 3.08 2.80
N HIS A 51 -7.27 2.47 3.83
CA HIS A 51 -7.04 1.06 4.13
C HIS A 51 -7.99 0.19 3.30
N LEU A 52 -7.44 -0.72 2.50
CA LEU A 52 -8.19 -1.62 1.63
C LEU A 52 -8.60 -2.89 2.40
N ALA A 53 -9.56 -2.75 3.31
CA ALA A 53 -10.08 -3.86 4.09
C ALA A 53 -11.01 -4.77 3.27
N GLY A 54 -11.09 -6.05 3.68
CA GLY A 54 -12.16 -6.96 3.26
C GLY A 54 -11.83 -7.85 2.06
N GLN A 55 -12.82 -8.09 1.20
CA GLN A 55 -12.75 -9.07 0.11
C GLN A 55 -12.04 -8.50 -1.12
N GLU A 56 -11.43 -9.39 -1.92
CA GLU A 56 -10.73 -9.06 -3.17
C GLU A 56 -11.58 -8.26 -4.17
N SER A 57 -12.90 -8.42 -4.15
CA SER A 57 -13.84 -7.62 -4.97
C SER A 57 -13.70 -6.12 -4.71
N ILE A 58 -13.60 -5.70 -3.45
CA ILE A 58 -13.46 -4.29 -3.06
C ILE A 58 -12.14 -3.72 -3.59
N TRP A 59 -11.07 -4.52 -3.59
CA TRP A 59 -9.77 -4.09 -4.09
C TRP A 59 -9.82 -3.78 -5.58
N ARG A 60 -10.53 -4.62 -6.36
CA ARG A 60 -10.70 -4.40 -7.82
C ARG A 60 -11.46 -3.12 -8.11
N ASP A 61 -12.49 -2.80 -7.35
CA ASP A 61 -13.25 -1.56 -7.55
C ASP A 61 -12.37 -0.34 -7.29
N ARG A 62 -11.53 -0.41 -6.25
CA ARG A 62 -10.54 0.64 -5.94
C ARG A 62 -9.42 0.74 -6.96
N LEU A 63 -9.05 -0.35 -7.61
CA LEU A 63 -8.01 -0.35 -8.66
C LEU A 63 -8.35 0.62 -9.79
N ILE A 64 -9.63 0.79 -10.11
CA ILE A 64 -10.10 1.70 -11.17
C ILE A 64 -9.76 3.16 -10.82
N ASP A 65 -9.85 3.51 -9.53
CA ASP A 65 -9.57 4.85 -9.01
C ASP A 65 -8.08 5.18 -8.87
N MET A 66 -7.19 4.20 -9.12
CA MET A 66 -5.74 4.34 -8.97
C MET A 66 -5.04 4.77 -10.26
N GLY A 67 -3.98 5.56 -10.12
CA GLY A 67 -3.11 5.96 -11.22
C GLY A 67 -1.68 6.36 -10.81
N LYS A 68 -0.95 6.95 -11.76
CA LYS A 68 0.50 7.22 -11.70
C LYS A 68 1.03 8.09 -10.56
N ARG A 69 0.14 8.71 -9.79
CA ARG A 69 0.50 9.58 -8.66
C ARG A 69 0.25 8.91 -7.32
N ASP A 70 -0.43 7.77 -7.33
CA ASP A 70 -0.83 7.08 -6.12
C ASP A 70 0.25 6.09 -5.67
N VAL A 71 0.22 5.80 -4.37
CA VAL A 71 1.11 4.83 -3.73
C VAL A 71 0.25 3.70 -3.15
N LEU A 72 0.67 2.47 -3.36
CA LEU A 72 0.11 1.27 -2.74
C LEU A 72 1.16 0.62 -1.86
N VAL A 73 0.94 0.66 -0.54
CA VAL A 73 1.78 0.01 0.48
C VAL A 73 1.19 -1.35 0.82
N ILE A 74 2.00 -2.41 0.64
CA ILE A 74 1.56 -3.79 0.82
C ILE A 74 2.35 -4.46 1.93
N PHE A 75 1.65 -4.89 2.98
CA PHE A 75 2.23 -5.73 4.01
C PHE A 75 1.97 -7.20 3.70
N ASP A 76 3.00 -7.96 3.38
CA ASP A 76 2.91 -9.41 3.17
C ASP A 76 4.12 -10.12 3.77
N ILE A 77 3.91 -10.91 4.81
CA ILE A 77 5.00 -11.56 5.55
C ILE A 77 5.48 -12.86 4.91
N ARG A 78 4.81 -13.43 3.90
CA ARG A 78 5.26 -14.68 3.24
C ARG A 78 4.84 -14.87 1.77
N ARG A 79 4.26 -13.85 1.11
CA ARG A 79 3.77 -13.93 -0.29
C ARG A 79 2.77 -15.06 -0.54
N TYR A 80 2.02 -15.48 0.48
CA TYR A 80 1.11 -16.63 0.37
C TYR A 80 -0.24 -16.31 -0.26
N GLN A 81 -0.58 -15.04 -0.39
CA GLN A 81 -1.86 -14.65 -0.95
C GLN A 81 -1.66 -14.15 -2.38
N GLU A 82 -1.76 -15.07 -3.34
CA GLU A 82 -1.58 -14.76 -4.77
C GLU A 82 -2.46 -13.60 -5.25
N SER A 83 -3.66 -13.44 -4.68
CA SER A 83 -4.54 -12.32 -5.03
C SER A 83 -3.93 -10.96 -4.71
N LEU A 84 -3.14 -10.86 -3.64
CA LEU A 84 -2.45 -9.63 -3.25
C LEU A 84 -1.30 -9.30 -4.22
N VAL A 85 -0.58 -10.33 -4.67
CA VAL A 85 0.47 -10.19 -5.70
C VAL A 85 -0.14 -9.75 -7.03
N ARG A 86 -1.20 -10.43 -7.51
CA ARG A 86 -1.90 -10.05 -8.73
C ARG A 86 -2.49 -8.64 -8.66
N PHE A 87 -2.95 -8.22 -7.48
CA PHE A 87 -3.43 -6.86 -7.26
C PHE A 87 -2.29 -5.84 -7.39
N ALA A 88 -1.14 -6.11 -6.77
CA ALA A 88 0.05 -5.27 -6.87
C ALA A 88 0.53 -5.11 -8.32
N GLU A 89 0.58 -6.21 -9.08
CA GLU A 89 0.95 -6.21 -10.51
C GLU A 89 -0.01 -5.35 -11.32
N LYS A 90 -1.32 -5.51 -11.13
CA LYS A 90 -2.33 -4.71 -11.83
C LYS A 90 -2.25 -3.23 -11.47
N ALA A 91 -2.01 -2.89 -10.20
CA ALA A 91 -1.81 -1.52 -9.77
C ALA A 91 -0.55 -0.92 -10.42
N HIS A 92 0.54 -1.68 -10.43
CA HIS A 92 1.79 -1.29 -11.08
C HIS A 92 1.60 -1.01 -12.58
N HIS A 93 0.85 -1.84 -13.30
CA HIS A 93 0.51 -1.61 -14.71
C HIS A 93 -0.26 -0.30 -14.96
N ARG A 94 -0.94 0.24 -13.95
CA ARG A 94 -1.60 1.56 -14.01
C ARG A 94 -0.66 2.72 -13.64
N GLY A 95 0.61 2.42 -13.38
CA GLY A 95 1.64 3.37 -12.95
C GLY A 95 1.65 3.64 -11.45
N VAL A 96 0.86 2.93 -10.65
CA VAL A 96 0.87 3.08 -9.18
C VAL A 96 2.24 2.66 -8.66
N GLN A 97 2.76 3.44 -7.73
CA GLN A 97 3.99 3.09 -7.06
C GLN A 97 3.73 2.05 -5.98
N ILE A 98 4.41 0.91 -6.06
CA ILE A 98 4.28 -0.17 -5.07
C ILE A 98 5.40 -0.04 -4.03
N ILE A 99 5.02 -0.13 -2.75
CA ILE A 99 5.93 -0.18 -1.59
C ILE A 99 5.67 -1.47 -0.82
#